data_AF-A0A4Q3W618-F1
#
_entry.id   AF-A0A4Q3W618-F1
#
_cell.length_a   1.000
_cell.length_b   1.000
_cell.length_c   1.000
_cell.angle_alpha   90.00
_cell.angle_beta   90.00
_cell.angle_gamma   90.00
#
_symmetry.space_group_name_H-M   'P 1'
#
loop_
_entity.id
_entity.type
_entity.pdbx_description
1 polymer ?
#
loop_
_entity_poly.entity_id
_entity_poly.type
_entity_poly.pdbx_seq_one_letter_code
_entity_poly.pdbx_strand_id
1 'polypeptide(L)'
;MYRGNFTFQLIFGCLLFVVLSQDLCAQQLRVTGRVYDITGRNPLEAVTVLTTSGRGTITDSAGKYSIAVHDDDSIWFSYLNKPTPKYAVRAIGNAYNFEILLHVNVSELRPVQVMPPSYKRDSIQNREDYAKAFNFRKPSFGTSINPSTGGVGLDINELINMFSFRKNRRMLAFQDRLLREEEEKYIYSRFSRSLVIRLTNLRGPDLDTFMIKYKPSVEFVEFSTDYEFQSYIKTSHQRFLRIKKMMSDFRKDT
;
A
#
# COMPACT_ATOMS: atom_id res chain seq x y z
N MET A 1 -95.82 -10.57 -7.18
CA MET A 1 -94.93 -9.40 -7.34
C MET A 1 -93.92 -9.35 -6.19
N TYR A 2 -93.00 -10.33 -6.09
CA TYR A 2 -92.02 -10.43 -4.98
C TYR A 2 -90.64 -10.97 -5.45
N ARG A 3 -90.28 -10.81 -6.73
CA ARG A 3 -88.99 -11.29 -7.28
C ARG A 3 -87.88 -10.24 -7.35
N GLY A 4 -88.20 -8.95 -7.16
CA GLY A 4 -87.22 -7.85 -7.23
C GLY A 4 -86.41 -7.63 -5.95
N ASN A 5 -86.97 -7.94 -4.78
CA ASN A 5 -86.34 -7.62 -3.49
C ASN A 5 -85.25 -8.63 -3.10
N PHE A 6 -85.39 -9.90 -3.53
CA PHE A 6 -84.45 -10.96 -3.19
C PHE A 6 -83.13 -10.85 -3.96
N THR A 7 -83.20 -10.45 -5.24
CA THR A 7 -82.02 -10.20 -6.08
C THR A 7 -81.28 -8.94 -5.62
N PHE A 8 -82.00 -7.90 -5.21
CA PHE A 8 -81.40 -6.69 -4.66
C PHE A 8 -80.71 -6.93 -3.31
N GLN A 9 -81.31 -7.75 -2.42
CA GLN A 9 -80.69 -8.14 -1.15
C GLN A 9 -79.43 -9.01 -1.33
N LEU A 10 -79.42 -9.92 -2.31
CA LEU A 10 -78.23 -10.71 -2.64
C LEU A 10 -77.10 -9.84 -3.20
N ILE A 11 -77.42 -8.87 -4.07
CA ILE A 11 -76.41 -7.95 -4.62
C ILE A 11 -75.87 -7.03 -3.53
N PHE A 12 -76.72 -6.51 -2.65
CA PHE A 12 -76.30 -5.66 -1.53
C PHE A 12 -75.44 -6.44 -0.51
N GLY A 13 -75.78 -7.72 -0.25
CA GLY A 13 -74.97 -8.61 0.59
C GLY A 13 -73.60 -8.93 0.00
N CYS A 14 -73.53 -9.20 -1.32
CA CYS A 14 -72.25 -9.40 -2.02
C CYS A 14 -71.39 -8.13 -2.03
N LEU A 15 -71.99 -6.95 -2.21
CA LEU A 15 -71.26 -5.68 -2.19
C LEU A 15 -70.71 -5.35 -0.79
N LEU A 16 -71.47 -5.67 0.27
CA LEU A 16 -71.03 -5.53 1.66
C LEU A 16 -69.87 -6.50 1.99
N PHE A 17 -69.91 -7.73 1.47
CA PHE A 17 -68.85 -8.73 1.66
C PHE A 17 -67.54 -8.34 0.96
N VAL A 18 -67.61 -7.72 -0.23
CA VAL A 18 -66.43 -7.23 -0.97
C VAL A 18 -65.77 -6.02 -0.29
N VAL A 19 -66.54 -5.19 0.41
CA VAL A 19 -66.01 -4.05 1.18
C VAL A 19 -65.37 -4.50 2.50
N LEU A 20 -65.89 -5.56 3.14
CA LEU A 20 -65.31 -6.14 4.37
C LEU A 20 -64.07 -7.02 4.11
N SER A 21 -63.77 -7.34 2.85
CA SER A 21 -62.61 -8.16 2.46
C SER A 21 -61.30 -7.38 2.35
N GLN A 22 -61.28 -6.08 2.68
CA GLN A 22 -60.18 -5.17 2.32
C GLN A 22 -59.18 -4.87 3.44
N ASP A 23 -58.99 -5.76 4.43
CA ASP A 23 -57.98 -5.54 5.48
C ASP A 23 -57.23 -6.83 5.88
N LEU A 24 -56.55 -7.45 4.91
CA LEU A 24 -55.44 -8.38 5.18
C LEU A 24 -54.17 -7.89 4.48
N CYS A 25 -53.83 -6.62 4.65
CA CYS A 25 -52.45 -6.17 4.42
C CYS A 25 -51.68 -6.50 5.70
N ALA A 26 -50.84 -7.53 5.67
CA ALA A 26 -49.88 -7.78 6.75
C ALA A 26 -49.02 -6.51 6.91
N GLN A 27 -49.24 -5.77 8.00
CA GLN A 27 -48.52 -4.54 8.29
C GLN A 27 -47.02 -4.86 8.34
N GLN A 28 -46.27 -4.38 7.38
CA GLN A 28 -44.82 -4.55 7.35
C GLN A 28 -44.21 -3.51 8.28
N LEU A 29 -43.78 -3.95 9.46
CA LEU A 29 -43.10 -3.11 10.44
C LEU A 29 -41.73 -2.68 9.90
N ARG A 30 -41.33 -1.44 10.13
CA ARG A 30 -40.02 -0.93 9.70
C ARG A 30 -39.13 -0.72 10.90
N VAL A 31 -38.00 -1.42 10.94
CA VAL A 31 -36.97 -1.24 11.97
C VAL A 31 -35.91 -0.29 11.43
N THR A 32 -35.62 0.76 12.19
CA THR A 32 -34.59 1.76 11.88
C THR A 32 -33.68 1.96 13.07
N GLY A 33 -32.41 2.25 12.80
CA GLY A 33 -31.43 2.51 13.84
C GLY A 33 -30.05 2.78 13.27
N ARG A 34 -29.05 2.70 14.16
CA ARG A 34 -27.64 2.88 13.82
C ARG A 34 -26.78 1.74 14.34
N VAL A 35 -25.70 1.47 13.64
CA VAL A 35 -24.69 0.51 14.06
C VAL A 35 -23.40 1.25 14.38
N TYR A 36 -22.84 0.98 15.55
CA TYR A 36 -21.60 1.55 16.03
C TYR A 36 -20.58 0.46 16.33
N ASP A 37 -19.31 0.85 16.40
CA ASP A 37 -18.27 0.04 17.00
C ASP A 37 -18.53 -0.18 18.51
N ILE A 38 -17.85 -1.15 19.13
CA ILE A 38 -17.96 -1.46 20.57
C ILE A 38 -17.67 -0.28 21.48
N THR A 39 -16.87 0.69 20.99
CA THR A 39 -16.58 1.94 21.68
C THR A 39 -17.74 2.93 21.69
N GLY A 40 -18.78 2.72 20.86
CA GLY A 40 -19.95 3.59 20.72
C GLY A 40 -19.67 4.95 20.08
N ARG A 41 -18.44 5.21 19.61
CA ARG A 41 -18.03 6.51 19.06
C ARG A 41 -18.13 6.58 17.54
N ASN A 42 -17.74 5.50 16.88
CA ASN A 42 -17.62 5.45 15.43
C ASN A 42 -18.82 4.68 14.85
N PRO A 43 -19.63 5.31 13.98
CA PRO A 43 -20.65 4.58 13.23
C PRO A 43 -19.99 3.62 12.24
N LEU A 44 -20.61 2.48 12.00
CA LEU A 44 -20.12 1.46 11.08
C LEU A 44 -20.91 1.48 9.76
N GLU A 45 -20.23 1.89 8.71
CA GLU A 45 -20.70 1.80 7.32
C GLU A 45 -20.61 0.35 6.80
N ALA A 46 -21.39 0.02 5.77
CA ALA A 46 -21.30 -1.26 5.06
C ALA A 46 -21.56 -2.51 5.93
N VAL A 47 -22.33 -2.35 7.01
CA VAL A 47 -22.84 -3.47 7.81
C VAL A 47 -24.07 -4.03 7.13
N THR A 48 -24.07 -5.33 6.87
CA THR A 48 -25.22 -6.03 6.29
C THR A 48 -26.22 -6.35 7.40
N VAL A 49 -27.44 -5.85 7.26
CA VAL A 49 -28.58 -6.16 8.13
C VAL A 49 -29.49 -7.13 7.41
N LEU A 50 -29.74 -8.29 8.00
CA LEU A 50 -30.46 -9.40 7.37
C LEU A 50 -31.62 -9.84 8.24
N THR A 51 -32.66 -10.38 7.60
CA THR A 51 -33.85 -10.92 8.25
C THR A 51 -33.99 -12.41 7.97
N THR A 52 -34.70 -13.13 8.85
CA THR A 52 -35.00 -14.55 8.64
C THR A 52 -35.89 -14.78 7.41
N SER A 53 -36.76 -13.80 7.06
CA SER A 53 -37.56 -13.81 5.83
C SER A 53 -36.77 -13.56 4.54
N GLY A 54 -35.44 -13.38 4.62
CA GLY A 54 -34.56 -13.28 3.45
C GLY A 54 -34.39 -11.86 2.89
N ARG A 55 -34.97 -10.84 3.54
CA ARG A 55 -34.71 -9.43 3.20
C ARG A 55 -33.41 -8.95 3.85
N GLY A 56 -32.73 -8.02 3.18
CA GLY A 56 -31.52 -7.40 3.72
C GLY A 56 -31.36 -5.95 3.27
N THR A 57 -30.62 -5.18 4.06
CA THR A 57 -30.17 -3.83 3.74
C THR A 57 -28.72 -3.67 4.21
N ILE A 58 -28.07 -2.57 3.82
CA ILE A 58 -26.72 -2.21 4.24
C ILE A 58 -26.79 -0.86 4.98
N THR A 59 -25.90 -0.63 5.95
CA THR A 59 -25.77 0.68 6.61
C THR A 59 -25.10 1.72 5.72
N ASP A 60 -25.53 2.97 5.83
CA ASP A 60 -24.90 4.12 5.18
C ASP A 60 -23.61 4.59 5.89
N SER A 61 -22.98 5.65 5.39
CA SER A 61 -21.77 6.25 5.97
C SER A 61 -21.95 6.81 7.39
N ALA A 62 -23.20 7.08 7.81
CA ALA A 62 -23.55 7.47 9.17
C ALA A 62 -23.95 6.26 10.05
N GLY A 63 -23.73 5.03 9.55
CA GLY A 63 -24.08 3.78 10.21
C GLY A 63 -25.58 3.52 10.31
N LYS A 64 -26.41 4.30 9.62
CA LYS A 64 -27.88 4.20 9.69
C LYS A 64 -28.38 3.10 8.77
N TYR A 65 -29.38 2.35 9.24
CA TYR A 65 -30.08 1.35 8.43
C TYR A 65 -31.59 1.48 8.57
N SER A 66 -32.29 0.91 7.60
CA SER A 66 -33.74 0.83 7.58
C SER A 66 -34.18 -0.42 6.87
N ILE A 67 -34.83 -1.33 7.59
CA ILE A 67 -35.27 -2.63 7.06
C ILE A 67 -36.72 -2.88 7.39
N ALA A 68 -37.45 -3.42 6.42
CA ALA A 68 -38.87 -3.73 6.55
C ALA A 68 -39.02 -5.23 6.89
N VAL A 69 -39.66 -5.53 8.02
CA VAL A 69 -39.68 -6.84 8.69
C VAL A 69 -41.11 -7.25 9.04
N HIS A 70 -41.31 -8.54 9.29
CA HIS A 70 -42.54 -9.04 9.92
C HIS A 70 -42.34 -9.17 11.44
N ASP A 71 -43.42 -9.19 12.20
CA ASP A 71 -43.34 -9.33 13.66
C ASP A 71 -42.74 -10.69 14.08
N ASP A 72 -42.95 -11.75 13.31
CA ASP A 72 -42.36 -13.08 13.55
C ASP A 72 -40.91 -13.20 13.09
N ASP A 73 -40.34 -12.16 12.45
CA ASP A 73 -38.96 -12.20 11.97
C ASP A 73 -37.94 -11.98 13.09
N SER A 74 -36.70 -12.37 12.80
CA SER A 74 -35.53 -11.92 13.54
C SER A 74 -34.55 -11.23 12.60
N ILE A 75 -33.86 -10.22 13.13
CA ILE A 75 -32.83 -9.47 12.43
C ILE A 75 -31.45 -9.79 13.00
N TRP A 76 -30.43 -9.83 12.16
CA TRP A 76 -29.04 -9.89 12.60
C TRP A 76 -28.15 -9.03 11.71
N PHE A 77 -26.98 -8.71 12.24
CA PHE A 77 -26.03 -7.79 11.64
C PHE A 77 -24.78 -8.58 11.31
N SER A 78 -24.22 -8.37 10.13
CA SER A 78 -22.98 -9.00 9.69
C SER A 78 -22.02 -7.94 9.18
N TYR A 79 -20.83 -7.91 9.75
CA TYR A 79 -19.77 -7.03 9.31
C TYR A 79 -18.52 -7.86 9.01
N LEU A 80 -18.00 -7.76 7.78
CA LEU A 80 -16.82 -8.53 7.32
C LEU A 80 -16.93 -10.05 7.64
N ASN A 81 -18.09 -10.65 7.31
CA ASN A 81 -18.42 -12.07 7.56
C ASN A 81 -18.46 -12.48 9.05
N LYS A 82 -18.62 -11.53 9.97
CA LYS A 82 -18.85 -11.81 11.39
C LYS A 82 -20.30 -11.45 11.76
N PRO A 83 -21.21 -12.43 11.85
CA PRO A 83 -22.60 -12.19 12.20
C PRO A 83 -22.80 -12.02 13.72
N THR A 84 -23.77 -11.22 14.12
CA THR A 84 -24.29 -11.14 15.49
C THR A 84 -25.28 -12.27 15.77
N PRO A 85 -25.64 -12.48 17.04
CA PRO A 85 -26.87 -13.17 17.39
C PRO A 85 -28.08 -12.55 16.68
N LYS A 86 -29.12 -13.37 16.49
CA LYS A 86 -30.40 -12.92 15.94
C LYS A 86 -31.22 -12.23 17.04
N TYR A 87 -31.78 -11.07 16.71
CA TYR A 87 -32.69 -10.31 17.57
C TYR A 87 -34.11 -10.50 17.06
N ALA A 88 -34.98 -11.06 17.89
CA ALA A 88 -36.39 -11.21 17.55
C ALA A 88 -37.06 -9.83 17.49
N VAL A 89 -37.78 -9.53 16.41
CA VAL A 89 -38.42 -8.21 16.21
C VAL A 89 -39.39 -7.88 17.35
N ARG A 90 -40.15 -8.86 17.84
CA ARG A 90 -41.05 -8.70 19.00
C ARG A 90 -40.37 -8.27 20.30
N ALA A 91 -39.08 -8.58 20.46
CA ALA A 91 -38.32 -8.24 21.66
C ALA A 91 -37.69 -6.84 21.59
N ILE A 92 -37.79 -6.16 20.43
CA ILE A 92 -37.24 -4.83 20.23
C ILE A 92 -38.23 -3.81 20.81
N GLY A 93 -37.86 -3.16 21.91
CA GLY A 93 -38.72 -2.16 22.56
C GLY A 93 -38.99 -0.92 21.68
N ASN A 94 -37.98 -0.43 20.95
CA ASN A 94 -38.12 0.72 20.06
C ASN A 94 -37.63 0.39 18.64
N ALA A 95 -38.57 -0.01 17.77
CA ALA A 95 -38.29 -0.34 16.38
C ALA A 95 -37.77 0.86 15.56
N TYR A 96 -38.10 2.10 15.95
CA TYR A 96 -37.67 3.29 15.21
C TYR A 96 -36.25 3.78 15.59
N ASN A 97 -35.70 3.28 16.70
CA ASN A 97 -34.36 3.63 17.14
C ASN A 97 -33.65 2.43 17.78
N PHE A 98 -33.43 1.38 16.99
CA PHE A 98 -32.73 0.18 17.43
C PHE A 98 -31.22 0.28 17.15
N GLU A 99 -30.45 0.74 18.14
CA GLU A 99 -29.00 0.89 18.01
C GLU A 99 -28.25 -0.36 18.49
N ILE A 100 -27.21 -0.77 17.73
CA ILE A 100 -26.37 -1.93 18.06
C ILE A 100 -24.90 -1.55 18.06
N LEU A 101 -24.17 -2.13 19.02
CA LEU A 101 -22.72 -2.08 19.12
C LEU A 101 -22.15 -3.39 18.58
N LEU A 102 -21.26 -3.32 17.59
CA LEU A 102 -20.55 -4.47 17.05
C LEU A 102 -19.12 -4.52 17.58
N HIS A 103 -18.68 -5.71 17.97
CA HIS A 103 -17.27 -5.93 18.30
C HIS A 103 -16.45 -6.06 17.01
N VAL A 104 -16.03 -4.92 16.46
CA VAL A 104 -15.15 -4.88 15.29
C VAL A 104 -13.72 -4.63 15.75
N ASN A 105 -12.85 -5.61 15.52
CA ASN A 105 -11.41 -5.37 15.64
C ASN A 105 -10.97 -4.60 14.39
N VAL A 106 -11.09 -3.27 14.42
CA VAL A 106 -10.49 -2.43 13.39
C VAL A 106 -8.99 -2.44 13.62
N SER A 107 -8.27 -3.29 12.90
CA SER A 107 -6.81 -3.24 12.90
C SER A 107 -6.38 -2.01 12.10
N GLU A 108 -6.27 -0.87 12.75
CA GLU A 108 -5.68 0.31 12.14
C GLU A 108 -4.18 0.07 11.94
N LEU A 109 -3.72 0.12 10.69
CA LEU A 109 -2.29 0.10 10.41
C LEU A 109 -1.67 1.37 10.98
N ARG A 110 -0.55 1.23 11.68
CA ARG A 110 0.18 2.38 12.19
C ARG A 110 0.64 3.26 11.01
N PRO A 111 0.50 4.59 11.09
CA PRO A 111 1.00 5.46 10.05
C PRO A 111 2.52 5.30 9.96
N VAL A 112 3.01 5.00 8.75
CA VAL A 112 4.45 4.93 8.47
C VAL A 112 4.95 6.35 8.21
N GLN A 113 5.87 6.83 9.04
CA GLN A 113 6.53 8.11 8.80
C GLN A 113 7.66 7.93 7.79
N VAL A 114 7.55 8.58 6.63
CA VAL A 114 8.60 8.57 5.59
C VAL A 114 9.59 9.69 5.90
N MET A 115 10.85 9.34 6.15
CA MET A 115 11.92 10.31 6.35
C MET A 115 12.50 10.76 5.00
N PRO A 116 13.10 11.97 4.90
CA PRO A 116 13.83 12.36 3.71
C PRO A 116 15.01 11.40 3.46
N PRO A 117 15.33 11.11 2.19
CA PRO A 117 16.41 10.20 1.84
C PRO A 117 17.75 10.71 2.37
N SER A 118 18.58 9.82 2.90
CA SER A 118 19.90 10.17 3.44
C SER A 118 20.92 9.15 2.99
N TYR A 119 21.83 9.57 2.10
CA TYR A 119 22.90 8.72 1.58
C TYR A 119 23.62 7.94 2.69
N LYS A 120 23.97 8.60 3.79
CA LYS A 120 24.70 7.97 4.90
C LYS A 120 23.91 6.82 5.53
N ARG A 121 22.61 7.00 5.78
CA ARG A 121 21.77 5.94 6.36
C ARG A 121 21.55 4.81 5.37
N ASP A 122 21.28 5.16 4.12
CA ASP A 122 21.03 4.18 3.05
C ASP A 122 22.28 3.34 2.77
N SER A 123 23.47 3.93 2.80
CA SER A 123 24.76 3.22 2.65
C SER A 123 25.02 2.26 3.82
N ILE A 124 24.81 2.71 5.07
CA ILE A 124 24.97 1.85 6.26
C ILE A 124 24.00 0.67 6.19
N GLN A 125 22.71 0.94 5.95
CA GLN A 125 21.68 -0.11 5.83
C GLN A 125 22.02 -1.09 4.72
N ASN A 126 22.45 -0.61 3.54
CA ASN A 126 22.83 -1.46 2.42
C ASN A 126 24.03 -2.38 2.77
N ARG A 127 24.99 -1.87 3.54
CA ARG A 127 26.11 -2.67 4.05
C ARG A 127 25.70 -3.71 5.07
N GLU A 128 24.70 -3.42 5.90
CA GLU A 128 24.12 -4.37 6.86
C GLU A 128 23.32 -5.46 6.14
N ASP A 129 22.38 -5.07 5.27
CA ASP A 129 21.51 -5.98 4.52
C ASP A 129 22.32 -6.95 3.64
N TYR A 130 23.38 -6.44 3.01
CA TYR A 130 24.27 -7.22 2.15
C TYR A 130 25.62 -7.54 2.79
N ALA A 131 25.72 -7.59 4.12
CA ALA A 131 26.98 -7.84 4.84
C ALA A 131 27.72 -9.07 4.32
N LYS A 132 26.98 -10.13 3.95
CA LYS A 132 27.55 -11.35 3.36
C LYS A 132 28.29 -11.11 2.04
N ALA A 133 27.78 -10.21 1.20
CA ALA A 133 28.39 -9.87 -0.08
C ALA A 133 29.55 -8.88 0.08
N PHE A 134 29.37 -7.85 0.93
CA PHE A 134 30.43 -6.87 1.21
C PHE A 134 31.65 -7.52 1.87
N ASN A 135 31.43 -8.42 2.82
CA ASN A 135 32.50 -9.12 3.55
C ASN A 135 32.97 -10.39 2.84
N PHE A 136 32.50 -10.65 1.62
CA PHE A 136 32.92 -11.84 0.87
C PHE A 136 34.42 -11.76 0.57
N ARG A 137 35.15 -12.79 0.98
CA ARG A 137 36.54 -13.02 0.60
C ARG A 137 36.61 -14.31 -0.19
N LYS A 138 37.32 -14.29 -1.32
CA LYS A 138 37.56 -15.50 -2.09
C LYS A 138 38.33 -16.49 -1.21
N PRO A 139 37.92 -17.76 -1.13
CA PRO A 139 38.73 -18.80 -0.52
C PRO A 139 40.11 -18.80 -1.20
N SER A 140 41.16 -18.49 -0.44
CA SER A 140 42.55 -18.53 -0.90
C SER A 140 43.20 -19.80 -0.36
N PHE A 141 44.19 -20.33 -1.07
CA PHE A 141 45.09 -21.34 -0.51
C PHE A 141 45.91 -20.70 0.62
N GLY A 142 45.35 -20.68 1.82
CA GLY A 142 46.06 -20.37 3.05
C GLY A 142 46.13 -21.65 3.85
N THR A 143 47.33 -22.06 4.26
CA THR A 143 47.50 -23.08 5.28
C THR A 143 46.77 -22.61 6.54
N SER A 144 45.59 -23.15 6.84
CA SER A 144 44.91 -22.89 8.10
C SER A 144 45.73 -23.53 9.21
N ILE A 145 46.54 -22.73 9.89
CA ILE A 145 47.25 -23.16 11.10
C ILE A 145 46.18 -23.29 12.17
N ASN A 146 45.70 -24.50 12.43
CA ASN A 146 44.79 -24.75 13.53
C ASN A 146 45.61 -24.74 14.84
N PRO A 147 45.45 -23.73 15.74
CA PRO A 147 46.29 -23.63 16.93
C PRO A 147 46.06 -24.75 17.94
N SER A 148 44.98 -25.52 17.77
CA SER A 148 44.56 -26.58 18.69
C SER A 148 45.19 -27.96 18.41
N THR A 149 45.70 -28.21 17.21
CA THR A 149 46.19 -29.55 16.81
C THR A 149 47.60 -29.57 16.24
N GLY A 150 48.27 -28.42 16.07
CA GLY A 150 49.67 -28.36 15.62
C GLY A 150 49.94 -29.01 14.26
N GLY A 151 48.90 -29.28 13.47
CA GLY A 151 48.97 -29.96 12.17
C GLY A 151 48.52 -29.05 11.03
N VAL A 152 49.24 -29.12 9.91
CA VAL A 152 48.85 -28.53 8.63
C VAL A 152 47.69 -29.36 8.07
N GLY A 153 46.45 -28.99 8.40
CA GLY A 153 45.25 -29.63 7.89
C GLY A 153 44.55 -28.72 6.89
N LEU A 154 44.30 -29.19 5.68
CA LEU A 154 43.42 -28.54 4.72
C LEU A 154 41.97 -28.76 5.18
N ASP A 155 41.24 -27.68 5.48
CA ASP A 155 39.81 -27.80 5.81
C ASP A 155 39.04 -28.25 4.55
N ILE A 156 38.49 -29.46 4.58
CA ILE A 156 37.78 -30.09 3.45
C ILE A 156 36.60 -29.21 3.00
N ASN A 157 36.01 -28.45 3.91
CA ASN A 157 34.93 -27.50 3.61
C ASN A 157 35.42 -26.28 2.81
N GLU A 158 36.65 -25.81 3.02
CA GLU A 158 37.27 -24.75 2.22
C GLU A 158 37.61 -25.23 0.81
N LEU A 159 38.08 -26.48 0.68
CA LEU A 159 38.33 -27.11 -0.61
C LEU A 159 37.03 -27.23 -1.44
N ILE A 160 35.91 -27.65 -0.83
CA ILE A 160 34.61 -27.74 -1.53
C ILE A 160 34.13 -26.35 -2.00
N ASN A 161 34.28 -25.31 -1.17
CA ASN A 161 33.92 -23.94 -1.54
C ASN A 161 34.85 -23.35 -2.61
N MET A 162 36.10 -23.82 -2.70
CA MET A 162 37.03 -23.45 -3.76
C MET A 162 36.57 -23.95 -5.14
N PHE A 163 36.06 -25.19 -5.22
CA PHE A 163 35.55 -25.75 -6.48
C PHE A 163 34.22 -25.14 -6.93
N SER A 164 33.56 -24.35 -6.08
CA SER A 164 32.36 -23.57 -6.43
C SER A 164 32.69 -22.29 -7.23
N PHE A 165 33.56 -22.39 -8.23
CA PHE A 165 34.08 -21.26 -9.01
C PHE A 165 32.99 -20.35 -9.58
N ARG A 166 31.89 -20.93 -10.09
CA ARG A 166 30.76 -20.18 -10.65
C ARG A 166 30.05 -19.34 -9.59
N LYS A 167 29.86 -19.88 -8.39
CA LYS A 167 29.24 -19.17 -7.26
C LYS A 167 30.15 -18.06 -6.76
N ASN A 168 31.45 -18.34 -6.60
CA ASN A 168 32.42 -17.33 -6.16
C ASN A 168 32.53 -16.18 -7.16
N ARG A 169 32.58 -16.46 -8.47
CA ARG A 169 32.57 -15.43 -9.51
C ARG A 169 31.31 -14.57 -9.47
N ARG A 170 30.13 -15.18 -9.27
CA ARG A 170 28.86 -14.45 -9.13
C ARG A 170 28.85 -13.56 -7.89
N MET A 171 29.35 -14.06 -6.76
CA MET A 171 29.45 -13.27 -5.52
C MET A 171 30.41 -12.09 -5.67
N LEU A 172 31.57 -12.28 -6.31
CA LEU A 172 32.50 -11.19 -6.59
C LEU A 172 31.89 -10.14 -7.53
N ALA A 173 31.21 -10.56 -8.59
CA ALA A 173 30.51 -9.64 -9.49
C ALA A 173 29.39 -8.87 -8.76
N PHE A 174 28.71 -9.51 -7.82
CA PHE A 174 27.69 -8.86 -7.00
C PHE A 174 28.31 -7.85 -6.02
N GLN A 175 29.41 -8.22 -5.36
CA GLN A 175 30.17 -7.32 -4.48
C GLN A 175 30.69 -6.10 -5.24
N ASP A 176 31.32 -6.29 -6.40
CA ASP A 176 31.78 -5.20 -7.27
C ASP A 176 30.64 -4.27 -7.69
N ARG A 177 29.49 -4.85 -8.06
CA ARG A 177 28.30 -4.07 -8.38
C ARG A 177 27.82 -3.23 -7.20
N LEU A 178 27.77 -3.79 -5.99
CA LEU A 178 27.35 -3.07 -4.78
C LEU A 178 28.32 -1.93 -4.43
N LEU A 179 29.62 -2.15 -4.56
CA LEU A 179 30.65 -1.12 -4.33
C LEU A 179 30.50 0.02 -5.33
N ARG A 180 30.32 -0.30 -6.62
CA ARG A 180 30.06 0.72 -7.64
C ARG A 180 28.77 1.48 -7.35
N GLU A 181 27.67 0.80 -7.04
CA GLU A 181 26.40 1.47 -6.72
C GLU A 181 26.53 2.42 -5.51
N GLU A 182 27.26 2.02 -4.47
CA GLU A 182 27.52 2.86 -3.30
C GLU A 182 28.34 4.10 -3.68
N GLU A 183 29.39 3.92 -4.47
CA GLU A 183 30.22 4.98 -5.01
C GLU A 183 29.42 5.99 -5.85
N GLU A 184 28.58 5.51 -6.77
CA GLU A 184 27.74 6.37 -7.59
C GLU A 184 26.75 7.17 -6.74
N LYS A 185 26.11 6.51 -5.76
CA LYS A 185 25.20 7.18 -4.83
C LYS A 185 25.92 8.25 -4.02
N TYR A 186 27.17 8.01 -3.60
CA TYR A 186 27.97 9.02 -2.92
C TYR A 186 28.20 10.24 -3.80
N ILE A 187 28.64 10.02 -5.06
CA ILE A 187 28.84 11.09 -6.02
C ILE A 187 27.56 11.90 -6.20
N TYR A 188 26.42 11.25 -6.45
CA TYR A 188 25.14 11.93 -6.68
C TYR A 188 24.54 12.60 -5.43
N SER A 189 24.97 12.20 -4.23
CA SER A 189 24.58 12.88 -3.00
C SER A 189 25.09 14.33 -2.99
N ARG A 190 26.29 14.57 -3.53
CA ARG A 190 26.90 15.90 -3.70
C ARG A 190 26.60 16.51 -5.06
N PHE A 191 26.79 15.74 -6.13
CA PHE A 191 26.45 16.08 -7.52
C PHE A 191 24.95 15.90 -7.81
N SER A 192 24.12 16.49 -6.97
CA SER A 192 22.66 16.33 -7.06
C SER A 192 22.09 17.05 -8.27
N ARG A 193 21.05 16.46 -8.87
CA ARG A 193 20.33 17.06 -10.00
C ARG A 193 19.86 18.48 -9.71
N SER A 194 19.36 18.73 -8.50
CA SER A 194 18.89 20.05 -8.05
C SER A 194 20.01 21.08 -8.00
N LEU A 195 21.21 20.72 -7.52
CA LEU A 195 22.38 21.59 -7.52
C LEU A 195 22.80 21.93 -8.95
N VAL A 196 22.89 20.93 -9.82
CA VAL A 196 23.27 21.14 -11.23
C VAL A 196 22.29 22.06 -11.93
N ILE A 197 20.98 21.83 -11.79
CA ILE A 197 19.94 22.71 -12.35
C ILE A 197 20.12 24.14 -11.84
N ARG A 198 20.31 24.32 -10.54
CA ARG A 198 20.46 25.66 -9.93
C ARG A 198 21.64 26.44 -10.51
N LEU A 199 22.75 25.75 -10.80
CA LEU A 199 23.98 26.38 -11.28
C LEU A 199 24.03 26.57 -12.80
N THR A 200 23.33 25.72 -13.55
CA THR A 200 23.48 25.65 -15.02
C THR A 200 22.19 26.00 -15.78
N ASN A 201 21.03 25.94 -15.11
CA ASN A 201 19.70 26.01 -15.71
C ASN A 201 19.41 24.96 -16.80
N LEU A 202 20.22 23.90 -16.92
CA LEU A 202 19.93 22.78 -17.81
C LEU A 202 18.68 22.02 -17.35
N ARG A 203 17.87 21.57 -18.31
CA ARG A 203 16.64 20.81 -18.07
C ARG A 203 16.47 19.71 -19.12
N GLY A 204 15.65 18.70 -18.79
CA GLY A 204 15.31 17.63 -19.72
C GLY A 204 16.53 16.83 -20.20
N PRO A 205 16.56 16.41 -21.48
CA PRO A 205 17.62 15.53 -22.01
C PRO A 205 19.04 16.11 -21.92
N ASP A 206 19.18 17.44 -21.96
CA ASP A 206 20.49 18.10 -21.83
C ASP A 206 21.08 17.90 -20.43
N LEU A 207 20.24 17.97 -19.39
CA LEU A 207 20.65 17.76 -18.02
C LEU A 207 21.13 16.31 -17.82
N ASP A 208 20.41 15.34 -18.38
CA ASP A 208 20.75 13.92 -18.27
C ASP A 208 22.09 13.62 -18.96
N THR A 209 22.25 14.15 -20.16
CA THR A 209 23.50 14.04 -20.92
C THR A 209 24.65 14.70 -20.16
N PHE A 210 24.42 15.87 -19.56
CA PHE A 210 25.41 16.58 -18.77
C PHE A 210 25.84 15.77 -17.54
N MET A 211 24.87 15.24 -16.77
CA MET A 211 25.15 14.48 -15.55
C MET A 211 25.95 13.20 -15.84
N ILE A 212 25.64 12.50 -16.94
CA ILE A 212 26.39 11.30 -17.34
C ILE A 212 27.81 11.66 -17.81
N LYS A 213 27.93 12.68 -18.67
CA LYS A 213 29.20 13.02 -19.34
C LYS A 213 30.19 13.75 -18.44
N TYR A 214 29.70 14.53 -17.48
CA TYR A 214 30.50 15.34 -16.56
C TYR A 214 30.35 14.87 -15.11
N LYS A 215 30.10 13.57 -14.90
CA LYS A 215 30.16 12.92 -13.58
C LYS A 215 31.58 13.09 -13.01
N PRO A 216 31.75 13.72 -11.84
CA PRO A 216 33.06 13.85 -11.21
C PRO A 216 33.55 12.50 -10.67
N SER A 217 34.86 12.38 -10.46
CA SER A 217 35.44 11.21 -9.78
C SER A 217 35.15 11.27 -8.27
N VAL A 218 35.24 10.12 -7.61
CA VAL A 218 34.99 9.98 -6.16
C VAL A 218 35.97 10.81 -5.37
N GLU A 219 37.24 10.75 -5.75
CA GLU A 219 38.34 11.45 -5.07
C GLU A 219 38.09 12.96 -5.13
N PHE A 220 37.64 13.46 -6.28
CA PHE A 220 37.28 14.86 -6.38
C PHE A 220 36.11 15.23 -5.46
N VAL A 221 35.05 14.40 -5.40
CA VAL A 221 33.89 14.64 -4.52
C VAL A 221 34.26 14.61 -3.03
N GLU A 222 35.23 13.78 -2.66
CA GLU A 222 35.70 13.61 -1.29
C GLU A 222 36.58 14.78 -0.82
N PHE A 223 37.54 15.19 -1.65
CA PHE A 223 38.54 16.20 -1.26
C PHE A 223 38.17 17.64 -1.64
N SER A 224 37.17 17.86 -2.51
CA SER A 224 36.80 19.21 -2.92
C SER A 224 35.97 19.94 -1.86
N THR A 225 36.25 21.23 -1.75
CA THR A 225 35.38 22.16 -1.03
C THR A 225 34.11 22.43 -1.84
N ASP A 226 33.06 22.91 -1.17
CA ASP A 226 31.80 23.23 -1.86
C ASP A 226 31.99 24.32 -2.94
N TYR A 227 32.93 25.25 -2.75
CA TYR A 227 33.28 26.26 -3.74
C TYR A 227 33.92 25.65 -4.98
N GLU A 228 34.96 24.83 -4.81
CA GLU A 228 35.64 24.14 -5.91
C GLU A 228 34.68 23.23 -6.67
N PHE A 229 33.80 22.54 -5.95
CA PHE A 229 32.78 21.68 -6.53
C PHE A 229 31.82 22.47 -7.42
N GLN A 230 31.28 23.60 -6.92
CA GLN A 230 30.42 24.46 -7.74
C GLN A 230 31.17 25.08 -8.93
N SER A 231 32.44 25.44 -8.75
CA SER A 231 33.31 25.95 -9.81
C SER A 231 33.53 24.90 -10.90
N TYR A 232 33.76 23.65 -10.52
CA TYR A 232 33.83 22.51 -11.44
C TYR A 232 32.55 22.38 -12.26
N ILE A 233 31.37 22.43 -11.62
CA ILE A 233 30.08 22.34 -12.34
C ILE A 233 29.93 23.46 -13.37
N LYS A 234 30.25 24.71 -12.99
CA LYS A 234 30.17 25.86 -13.89
C LYS A 234 31.13 25.73 -15.08
N THR A 235 32.37 25.32 -14.81
CA THR A 235 33.40 25.13 -15.86
C THR A 235 33.02 24.00 -16.81
N SER A 236 32.54 22.88 -16.28
CA SER A 236 32.02 21.75 -17.06
C SER A 236 30.82 22.15 -17.92
N HIS A 237 29.91 22.97 -17.39
CA HIS A 237 28.78 23.49 -18.14
C HIS A 237 29.19 24.36 -19.33
N GLN A 238 30.18 25.24 -19.16
CA GLN A 238 30.73 26.02 -20.27
C GLN A 238 31.32 25.12 -21.37
N ARG A 239 32.02 24.05 -20.99
CA ARG A 239 32.55 23.06 -21.94
C ARG A 239 31.42 22.33 -22.68
N PHE A 240 30.36 21.94 -21.96
CA PHE A 240 29.19 21.30 -22.54
C PHE A 240 28.53 22.18 -23.61
N LEU A 241 28.29 23.46 -23.31
CA LEU A 241 27.69 24.40 -24.26
C LEU A 241 28.56 24.62 -25.51
N ARG A 242 29.88 24.71 -25.36
CA ARG A 242 30.81 24.85 -26.50
C ARG A 242 30.71 23.65 -27.44
N ILE A 243 30.77 22.44 -26.89
CA ILE A 243 30.67 21.20 -27.68
C ILE A 243 29.30 21.11 -28.35
N LYS A 244 28.22 21.43 -27.63
CA LYS A 244 26.86 21.42 -28.19
C LYS A 244 26.71 22.40 -29.36
N LYS A 245 27.28 23.61 -29.24
CA LYS A 245 27.31 24.59 -30.32
C LYS A 245 28.06 24.05 -31.54
N MET A 246 29.27 23.53 -31.34
CA MET A 246 30.07 22.94 -32.43
C MET A 246 29.31 21.82 -33.15
N MET A 247 28.70 20.89 -32.42
CA MET A 247 27.91 19.80 -33.01
C MET A 247 26.68 20.31 -33.78
N SER A 248 26.06 21.40 -33.31
CA SER A 248 24.94 22.02 -34.02
C SER A 248 25.38 22.70 -35.31
N ASP A 249 26.58 23.27 -35.35
CA ASP A 249 27.10 23.96 -36.53
C ASP A 249 27.46 22.92 -37.62
N PHE A 250 28.16 21.84 -37.26
CA PHE A 250 28.45 20.73 -38.20
C PHE A 250 27.20 20.13 -38.85
N ARG A 251 26.10 20.01 -38.11
CA ARG A 251 24.83 19.44 -38.63
C ARG A 251 24.11 20.38 -39.61
N LYS A 252 24.45 21.67 -39.64
CA LYS A 252 23.87 22.63 -40.61
C LYS A 252 24.64 22.66 -41.93
N ASP A 253 25.90 22.25 -41.90
CA ASP A 253 26.79 22.24 -43.07
C ASP A 253 26.72 20.92 -43.87
N THR A 254 25.87 19.96 -43.43
CA THR A 254 25.59 18.68 -44.10
C THR A 254 24.13 18.62 -44.53
#